data_AF-A0A958QWY4-F1
#
_entry.id   AF-A0A958QWY4-F1
#
_cell.length_a   1.000
_cell.length_b   1.000
_cell.length_c   1.000
_cell.angle_alpha   90.00
_cell.angle_beta   90.00
_cell.angle_gamma   90.00
#
_symmetry.space_group_name_H-M   'P 1'
#
loop_
_entity.id
_entity.type
_entity.pdbx_description
1 polymer ?
#
loop_
_entity_poly.entity_id
_entity_poly.type
_entity_poly.pdbx_seq_one_letter_code
_entity_poly.pdbx_strand_id
1 'polypeptide(L)'
;MVEDRGELADGWHQFRVSYRDAVEFILRKDYRNTYAAEIKEEYTFMNQSQYEDMFRNAGFRVLHSSPIYNAWIIENRFQGKVRIKGLDGREMPFPATNYVIVGEKIPNNWGVRIVEQSSTVLQESRFLTRKAMKDRRSGQIFDLVGRPHQTIDLLPYFKRKGKIFVLGKQGFPRPIITSLGDDQHLDGIRNDGYMVEPISFIWDGRSPRFESIERELEKRAGVSKGEILQRGSSQSYEFFVSPGLVAEKVTSLALGVKSRSGNFIDVPNYTDLSSAGSIRPIDAQQVLRSAQAGSVLDARMEIATYNLMLDSRVALGPWIGSEIQLVESPRSPHILDSIVNLLNPKQRRRVFVAEDSPSFGSYLEIKRGSYLEQDGRGNILNRVEREYVVPREMSSSVVSILPVLKSKGKIYVGLEKRHLPGVQANEGFSDIVVNPAWRIPKSIKDMDSAKKFVKDRLFQDMGVVGSRIFSLGGPYHPSPGISPEVVHSFAVEIIFDRQMKPSELKALSWVALDELLEHRSLIRDAHLFVASLRLAHALGVIK
;
A
#
# COMPACT_ATOMS: atom_id res chain seq x y z
N MET A 1 18.66 1.93 35.40
CA MET A 1 20.07 1.88 35.84
C MET A 1 20.91 2.39 34.69
N VAL A 2 21.70 3.43 34.91
CA VAL A 2 22.65 3.98 33.94
C VAL A 2 24.03 3.45 34.31
N GLU A 3 24.68 2.77 33.38
CA GLU A 3 26.05 2.26 33.54
C GLU A 3 26.93 2.96 32.50
N ASP A 4 27.92 3.71 32.98
CA ASP A 4 28.94 4.32 32.14
C ASP A 4 29.94 3.26 31.68
N ARG A 5 30.15 3.15 30.36
CA ARG A 5 31.07 2.20 29.72
C ARG A 5 32.36 2.86 29.24
N GLY A 6 32.49 4.18 29.43
CA GLY A 6 33.66 4.96 29.09
C GLY A 6 33.72 5.42 27.64
N GLU A 7 34.84 6.06 27.32
CA GLU A 7 35.15 6.59 26.00
C GLU A 7 35.70 5.50 25.06
N LEU A 8 35.30 5.57 23.80
CA LEU A 8 35.75 4.72 22.71
C LEU A 8 36.89 5.41 21.94
N ALA A 9 37.72 4.63 21.25
CA ALA A 9 38.86 5.13 20.50
C ALA A 9 38.50 6.14 19.38
N ASP A 10 37.23 6.18 18.94
CA ASP A 10 36.72 7.11 17.93
C ASP A 10 36.10 8.39 18.54
N GLY A 11 36.33 8.67 19.83
CA GLY A 11 35.86 9.87 20.53
C GLY A 11 34.39 9.82 20.97
N TRP A 12 33.77 8.64 20.90
CA TRP A 12 32.40 8.41 21.35
C TRP A 12 32.36 7.95 22.80
N HIS A 13 31.41 8.44 23.59
CA HIS A 13 31.19 7.96 24.96
C HIS A 13 30.03 6.97 25.01
N GLN A 14 30.21 5.84 25.68
CA GLN A 14 29.22 4.77 25.72
C GLN A 14 28.52 4.70 27.08
N PHE A 15 27.20 4.57 27.06
CA PHE A 15 26.37 4.31 28.24
C PHE A 15 25.45 3.11 27.97
N ARG A 16 25.23 2.30 29.00
CA ARG A 16 24.16 1.29 29.02
C ARG A 16 23.02 1.81 29.88
N VAL A 17 21.86 1.99 29.26
CA VAL A 17 20.66 2.56 29.88
C VAL A 17 19.42 1.78 29.44
N SER A 18 18.27 2.04 30.06
CA SER A 18 17.01 1.55 29.51
C SER A 18 16.73 2.25 28.17
N TYR A 19 16.04 1.58 27.24
CA TYR A 19 15.69 2.20 25.96
C TYR A 19 14.89 3.48 26.14
N ARG A 20 13.97 3.51 27.12
CA ARG A 20 13.20 4.69 27.49
C ARG A 20 14.11 5.86 27.89
N ASP A 21 15.07 5.64 28.78
CA ASP A 21 16.01 6.68 29.21
C ASP A 21 16.89 7.16 28.05
N ALA A 22 17.28 6.25 27.14
CA ALA A 22 18.02 6.63 25.93
C ALA A 22 17.20 7.58 25.05
N VAL A 23 15.93 7.28 24.82
CA VAL A 23 15.04 8.14 24.00
C VAL A 23 14.81 9.49 24.68
N GLU A 24 14.58 9.52 25.99
CA GLU A 24 14.45 10.77 26.76
C GLU A 24 15.69 11.65 26.65
N PHE A 25 16.88 11.06 26.79
CA PHE A 25 18.13 11.79 26.61
C PHE A 25 18.26 12.33 25.18
N ILE A 26 18.00 11.49 24.17
CA ILE A 26 18.15 11.86 22.74
C ILE A 26 17.24 13.02 22.37
N LEU A 27 16.00 13.04 22.86
CA LEU A 27 15.04 14.13 22.59
C LEU A 27 15.43 15.44 23.29
N ARG A 28 16.18 15.37 24.41
CA ARG A 28 16.50 16.54 25.26
C ARG A 28 17.91 17.09 25.11
N LYS A 29 18.90 16.29 24.69
CA LYS A 29 20.35 16.59 24.76
C LYS A 29 20.79 17.94 24.17
N ASP A 30 20.00 18.49 23.24
CA ASP A 30 20.32 19.73 22.54
C ASP A 30 19.74 20.98 23.23
N TYR A 31 18.78 20.83 24.16
CA TYR A 31 18.13 21.92 24.87
C TYR A 31 18.92 22.37 26.11
N ARG A 32 20.20 22.71 25.92
CA ARG A 32 21.10 23.06 27.03
C ARG A 32 20.69 24.34 27.77
N ASN A 33 20.15 25.32 27.06
CA ASN A 33 19.75 26.61 27.62
C ASN A 33 18.44 26.53 28.42
N THR A 34 17.59 25.53 28.14
CA THR A 34 16.29 25.33 28.79
C THR A 34 16.22 24.02 29.56
N TYR A 35 17.37 23.38 29.82
CA TYR A 35 17.45 22.03 30.40
C TYR A 35 16.62 21.88 31.68
N ALA A 36 16.67 22.88 32.57
CA ALA A 36 15.90 22.86 33.82
C ALA A 36 14.37 22.86 33.63
N ALA A 37 13.87 23.40 32.51
CA ALA A 37 12.47 23.30 32.12
C ALA A 37 12.19 21.94 31.47
N GLU A 38 13.04 21.52 30.53
CA GLU A 38 12.90 20.24 29.81
C GLU A 38 12.84 19.03 30.74
N ILE A 39 13.60 19.01 31.84
CA ILE A 39 13.58 17.90 32.81
C ILE A 39 12.26 17.77 33.59
N LYS A 40 11.37 18.77 33.51
CA LYS A 40 10.03 18.73 34.16
C LYS A 40 8.97 18.06 33.30
N GLU A 41 9.23 17.86 32.02
CA GLU A 41 8.34 17.15 31.10
C GLU A 41 8.76 15.68 30.98
N GLU A 42 7.84 14.82 30.52
CA GLU A 42 8.10 13.42 30.18
C GLU A 42 7.62 13.16 28.75
N TYR A 43 8.55 12.88 27.83
CA TYR A 43 8.25 12.70 26.41
C TYR A 43 7.89 11.25 26.06
N THR A 44 8.27 10.30 26.91
CA THR A 44 8.16 8.85 26.66
C THR A 44 7.18 8.14 27.60
N PHE A 45 6.19 8.87 28.15
CA PHE A 45 5.25 8.33 29.14
C PHE A 45 4.42 7.14 28.63
N MET A 46 4.15 7.09 27.33
CA MET A 46 3.53 5.94 26.66
C MET A 46 4.23 5.63 25.35
N ASN A 47 4.36 4.33 25.05
CA ASN A 47 4.70 3.84 23.73
C ASN A 47 3.46 3.69 22.85
N GLN A 48 3.67 3.43 21.56
CA GLN A 48 2.59 3.28 20.57
C GLN A 48 1.50 2.28 21.00
N SER A 49 1.87 1.09 21.47
CA SER A 49 0.89 0.09 21.92
C SER A 49 0.08 0.53 23.13
N GLN A 50 0.69 1.24 24.08
CA GLN A 50 -0.02 1.76 25.26
C GLN A 50 -1.08 2.79 24.87
N TYR A 51 -0.78 3.65 23.90
CA TYR A 51 -1.80 4.55 23.36
C TYR A 51 -2.90 3.79 22.62
N GLU A 52 -2.56 2.81 21.79
CA GLU A 52 -3.57 1.99 21.10
C GLU A 52 -4.51 1.30 22.08
N ASP A 53 -3.97 0.72 23.15
CA ASP A 53 -4.76 0.06 24.20
C ASP A 53 -5.65 1.07 24.94
N MET A 54 -5.17 2.29 25.20
CA MET A 54 -6.01 3.36 25.76
C MET A 54 -7.21 3.69 24.86
N PHE A 55 -7.02 3.78 23.54
CA PHE A 55 -8.10 4.01 22.58
C PHE A 55 -9.11 2.86 22.58
N ARG A 56 -8.63 1.61 22.53
CA ARG A 56 -9.48 0.41 22.54
C ARG A 56 -10.29 0.33 23.85
N ASN A 57 -9.65 0.54 24.99
CA ASN A 57 -10.30 0.56 26.31
C ASN A 57 -11.37 1.65 26.42
N ALA A 58 -11.20 2.76 25.70
CA ALA A 58 -12.19 3.83 25.60
C ALA A 58 -13.29 3.56 24.54
N GLY A 59 -13.28 2.41 23.87
CA GLY A 59 -14.29 1.99 22.89
C GLY A 59 -14.06 2.55 21.47
N PHE A 60 -12.83 2.89 21.12
CA PHE A 60 -12.47 3.36 19.78
C PHE A 60 -11.80 2.26 18.96
N ARG A 61 -12.06 2.25 17.65
CA ARG A 61 -11.22 1.53 16.67
C ARG A 61 -9.98 2.37 16.36
N VAL A 62 -8.80 1.78 16.39
CA VAL A 62 -7.59 2.42 15.84
C VAL A 62 -7.60 2.23 14.33
N LEU A 63 -7.93 3.28 13.59
CA LEU A 63 -7.91 3.27 12.12
C LEU A 63 -6.51 3.49 11.57
N HIS A 64 -5.69 4.23 12.30
CA HIS A 64 -4.29 4.50 11.95
C HIS A 64 -3.50 4.78 13.23
N SER A 65 -2.35 4.13 13.37
CA SER A 65 -1.38 4.37 14.44
C SER A 65 -0.01 4.30 13.80
N SER A 66 0.76 5.40 13.86
CA SER A 66 2.03 5.51 13.13
C SER A 66 3.10 6.21 13.95
N PRO A 67 4.34 5.68 13.96
CA PRO A 67 5.51 6.44 14.36
C PRO A 67 5.84 7.51 13.32
N ILE A 68 6.06 8.74 13.77
CA ILE A 68 6.50 9.86 12.94
C ILE A 68 7.99 10.08 13.14
N TYR A 69 8.71 10.16 12.01
CA TYR A 69 10.14 10.42 11.92
C TYR A 69 10.36 11.77 11.25
N ASN A 70 10.50 12.84 12.05
CA ASN A 70 10.78 14.16 11.50
C ASN A 70 12.18 14.19 10.88
N ALA A 71 12.25 14.33 9.56
CA ALA A 71 13.49 14.30 8.80
C ALA A 71 14.51 15.35 9.27
N TRP A 72 14.04 16.57 9.59
CA TRP A 72 14.91 17.63 10.08
C TRP A 72 15.53 17.26 11.43
N ILE A 73 14.74 16.70 12.35
CA ILE A 73 15.25 16.24 13.65
C ILE A 73 16.28 15.13 13.46
N ILE A 74 15.99 14.14 12.60
CA ILE A 74 16.92 13.03 12.35
C ILE A 74 18.24 13.56 11.79
N GLU A 75 18.19 14.35 10.71
CA GLU A 75 19.37 14.88 10.03
C GLU A 75 20.20 15.80 10.93
N ASN A 76 19.54 16.70 11.66
CA ASN A 76 20.23 17.77 12.38
C ASN A 76 20.51 17.43 13.84
N ARG A 77 19.82 16.45 14.44
CA ARG A 77 19.95 16.14 15.88
C ARG A 77 20.40 14.73 16.17
N PHE A 78 20.08 13.74 15.34
CA PHE A 78 20.38 12.33 15.63
C PHE A 78 21.59 11.83 14.82
N GLN A 79 21.55 12.00 13.50
CA GLN A 79 22.56 11.48 12.58
C GLN A 79 23.95 12.04 12.92
N GLY A 80 24.91 11.13 13.07
CA GLY A 80 26.29 11.47 13.43
C GLY A 80 26.49 11.97 14.87
N LYS A 81 25.42 12.05 15.68
CA LYS A 81 25.45 12.57 17.06
C LYS A 81 25.09 11.54 18.12
N VAL A 82 24.33 10.50 17.76
CA VAL A 82 23.99 9.38 18.64
C VAL A 82 24.03 8.06 17.88
N ARG A 83 24.36 6.98 18.57
CA ARG A 83 24.26 5.59 18.08
C ARG A 83 23.52 4.76 19.12
N ILE A 84 22.50 4.04 18.71
CA ILE A 84 21.75 3.13 19.60
C ILE A 84 22.10 1.71 19.21
N LYS A 85 22.47 0.89 20.19
CA LYS A 85 22.75 -0.53 19.99
C LYS A 85 21.94 -1.37 20.96
N GLY A 86 21.46 -2.51 20.49
CA GLY A 86 20.90 -3.55 21.34
C GLY A 86 21.98 -4.16 22.23
N LEU A 87 21.56 -4.92 23.24
CA LEU A 87 22.49 -5.67 24.09
C LEU A 87 23.28 -6.75 23.33
N ASP A 88 22.80 -7.14 22.14
CA ASP A 88 23.47 -8.02 21.19
C ASP A 88 24.51 -7.30 20.31
N GLY A 89 24.70 -5.99 20.51
CA GLY A 89 25.64 -5.16 19.78
C GLY A 89 25.14 -4.69 18.40
N ARG A 90 23.94 -5.09 17.97
CA ARG A 90 23.37 -4.66 16.69
C ARG A 90 22.88 -3.22 16.79
N GLU A 91 23.11 -2.44 15.73
CA GLU A 91 22.56 -1.08 15.65
C GLU A 91 21.03 -1.12 15.58
N MET A 92 20.41 -0.21 16.32
CA MET A 92 18.98 -0.01 16.33
C MET A 92 18.62 1.23 15.51
N PRO A 93 17.43 1.26 14.89
CA PRO A 93 16.95 2.46 14.22
C PRO A 93 16.79 3.61 15.24
N PHE A 94 16.81 4.84 14.73
CA PHE A 94 16.47 6.00 15.56
C PHE A 94 15.03 5.89 16.09
N PRO A 95 14.75 6.41 17.29
CA PRO A 95 13.40 6.41 17.83
C PRO A 95 12.48 7.32 17.03
N ALA A 96 11.19 7.01 17.07
CA ALA A 96 10.16 7.91 16.58
C ALA A 96 10.25 9.26 17.31
N THR A 97 10.05 10.34 16.56
CA THR A 97 10.02 11.70 17.12
C THR A 97 8.66 12.05 17.71
N ASN A 98 7.58 11.47 17.17
CA ASN A 98 6.21 11.61 17.66
C ASN A 98 5.40 10.35 17.27
N TYR A 99 4.18 10.23 17.78
CA TYR A 99 3.19 9.26 17.32
C TYR A 99 1.92 9.99 16.87
N VAL A 100 1.29 9.50 15.80
CA VAL A 100 -0.04 9.94 15.35
C VAL A 100 -0.99 8.76 15.40
N ILE A 101 -2.11 8.93 16.11
CA ILE A 101 -3.10 7.89 16.32
C ILE A 101 -4.49 8.47 16.04
N VAL A 102 -5.23 7.79 15.18
CA VAL A 102 -6.58 8.16 14.75
C VAL A 102 -7.55 7.10 15.24
N GLY A 103 -8.38 7.50 16.21
CA GLY A 103 -9.46 6.68 16.74
C GLY A 103 -10.80 7.02 16.10
N GLU A 104 -11.57 6.00 15.74
CA GLU A 104 -12.99 6.15 15.39
C GLU A 104 -13.87 5.67 16.54
N LYS A 105 -14.75 6.57 17.02
CA LYS A 105 -15.81 6.19 17.96
C LYS A 105 -16.86 5.37 17.23
N ILE A 106 -17.21 4.23 17.81
CA ILE A 106 -18.17 3.28 17.23
C ILE A 106 -19.34 3.02 18.19
N PRO A 107 -20.44 2.42 17.70
CA PRO A 107 -21.48 1.87 18.56
C PRO A 107 -20.94 0.83 19.55
N ASN A 108 -21.50 0.76 20.75
CA ASN A 108 -21.03 -0.12 21.83
C ASN A 108 -21.12 -1.63 21.51
N ASN A 109 -21.96 -2.01 20.55
CA ASN A 109 -22.13 -3.40 20.10
C ASN A 109 -21.21 -3.77 18.93
N TRP A 110 -20.31 -2.88 18.52
CA TRP A 110 -19.35 -3.14 17.46
C TRP A 110 -17.99 -3.51 18.04
N GLY A 111 -17.26 -4.37 17.32
CA GLY A 111 -15.88 -4.70 17.68
C GLY A 111 -14.94 -3.52 17.47
N VAL A 112 -13.96 -3.37 18.36
CA VAL A 112 -12.91 -2.35 18.27
C VAL A 112 -11.68 -2.88 17.54
N ARG A 113 -11.46 -4.20 17.54
CA ARG A 113 -10.29 -4.84 16.93
C ARG A 113 -10.59 -6.24 16.43
N ILE A 114 -9.93 -6.61 15.33
CA ILE A 114 -9.83 -7.98 14.83
C ILE A 114 -8.42 -8.50 15.06
N VAL A 115 -8.31 -9.72 15.56
CA VAL A 115 -7.03 -10.42 15.76
C VAL A 115 -7.08 -11.82 15.18
N GLU A 116 -5.99 -12.24 14.54
CA GLU A 116 -5.80 -13.65 14.17
C GLU A 116 -5.46 -14.45 15.44
N GLN A 117 -6.31 -15.43 15.78
CA GLN A 117 -6.05 -16.33 16.91
C GLN A 117 -5.10 -17.46 16.50
N SER A 118 -5.31 -18.03 15.32
CA SER A 118 -4.52 -19.14 14.81
C SER A 118 -4.64 -19.20 13.30
N SER A 119 -3.66 -19.83 12.65
CA SER A 119 -3.73 -20.18 11.24
C SER A 119 -3.12 -21.55 10.97
N THR A 120 -3.64 -22.23 9.96
CA THR A 120 -3.15 -23.53 9.52
C THR A 120 -2.94 -23.53 8.01
N VAL A 121 -1.83 -24.12 7.56
CA VAL A 121 -1.56 -24.32 6.13
C VAL A 121 -2.53 -25.37 5.58
N LEU A 122 -3.20 -25.04 4.48
CA LEU A 122 -4.14 -25.93 3.82
C LEU A 122 -3.44 -26.76 2.74
N GLN A 123 -3.74 -28.06 2.70
CA GLN A 123 -3.44 -28.93 1.57
C GLN A 123 -4.48 -28.78 0.47
N GLU A 124 -5.76 -28.65 0.86
CA GLU A 124 -6.89 -28.40 -0.04
C GLU A 124 -7.63 -27.13 0.40
N SER A 125 -7.80 -26.19 -0.52
CA SER A 125 -8.54 -24.95 -0.32
C SER A 125 -9.96 -25.05 -0.89
N ARG A 126 -10.93 -24.44 -0.20
CA ARG A 126 -12.35 -24.48 -0.60
C ARG A 126 -12.76 -23.25 -1.40
N PHE A 127 -12.17 -22.10 -1.09
CA PHE A 127 -12.49 -20.84 -1.72
C PHE A 127 -11.40 -20.42 -2.70
N LEU A 128 -10.15 -20.35 -2.23
CA LEU A 128 -9.04 -20.00 -3.11
C LEU A 128 -8.69 -21.17 -4.02
N THR A 129 -8.28 -20.86 -5.24
CA THR A 129 -7.74 -21.84 -6.19
C THR A 129 -6.25 -21.64 -6.31
N ARG A 130 -5.51 -22.75 -6.46
CA ARG A 130 -4.07 -22.73 -6.66
C ARG A 130 -3.71 -23.55 -7.89
N LYS A 131 -2.79 -23.05 -8.70
CA LYS A 131 -2.22 -23.72 -9.87
C LYS A 131 -0.72 -23.47 -9.95
N ALA A 132 0.05 -24.41 -10.48
CA ALA A 132 1.44 -24.18 -10.86
C ALA A 132 1.51 -23.88 -12.37
N MET A 133 2.28 -22.86 -12.72
CA MET A 133 2.43 -22.37 -14.08
C MET A 133 3.91 -22.29 -14.45
N LYS A 134 4.35 -23.00 -15.48
CA LYS A 134 5.74 -22.97 -15.97
C LYS A 134 5.91 -21.98 -17.11
N ASP A 135 6.88 -21.07 -17.00
CA ASP A 135 7.33 -20.25 -18.12
C ASP A 135 8.11 -21.13 -19.12
N ARG A 136 7.62 -21.23 -20.35
CA ARG A 136 8.24 -22.04 -21.42
C ARG A 136 9.63 -21.55 -21.82
N ARG A 137 10.00 -20.31 -21.49
CA ARG A 137 11.26 -19.68 -21.92
C ARG A 137 12.37 -19.88 -20.90
N SER A 138 12.07 -19.68 -19.63
CA SER A 138 13.04 -19.81 -18.53
C SER A 138 12.99 -21.16 -17.83
N GLY A 139 11.89 -21.92 -18.00
CA GLY A 139 11.63 -23.14 -17.24
C GLY A 139 11.19 -22.90 -15.79
N GLN A 140 11.13 -21.65 -15.34
CA GLN A 140 10.73 -21.28 -13.98
C GLN A 140 9.27 -21.62 -13.71
N ILE A 141 8.99 -22.15 -12.52
CA ILE A 141 7.64 -22.47 -12.04
C ILE A 141 7.14 -21.32 -11.15
N PHE A 142 5.91 -20.89 -11.40
CA PHE A 142 5.20 -19.87 -10.63
C PHE A 142 3.97 -20.48 -9.97
N ASP A 143 3.74 -20.11 -8.72
CA ASP A 143 2.47 -20.35 -8.07
C ASP A 143 1.45 -19.29 -8.50
N LEU A 144 0.27 -19.74 -8.88
CA LEU A 144 -0.85 -18.90 -9.25
C LEU A 144 -2.00 -19.15 -8.29
N VAL A 145 -2.31 -18.16 -7.46
CA VAL A 145 -3.46 -18.21 -6.54
C VAL A 145 -4.50 -17.20 -6.97
N GLY A 146 -5.77 -17.59 -6.99
CA GLY A 146 -6.87 -16.71 -7.36
C GLY A 146 -8.15 -17.10 -6.66
N ARG A 147 -9.06 -16.13 -6.50
CA ARG A 147 -10.41 -16.40 -6.01
C ARG A 147 -11.36 -16.72 -7.17
N PRO A 148 -12.53 -17.31 -6.89
CA PRO A 148 -13.56 -17.53 -7.90
C PRO A 148 -14.11 -16.21 -8.41
N HIS A 149 -14.38 -16.17 -9.71
CA HIS A 149 -15.03 -15.06 -10.42
C HIS A 149 -14.28 -13.71 -10.36
N GLN A 150 -14.78 -12.71 -11.06
CA GLN A 150 -14.15 -11.39 -11.14
C GLN A 150 -14.66 -10.44 -10.05
N THR A 151 -13.88 -9.39 -9.76
CA THR A 151 -14.33 -8.34 -8.85
C THR A 151 -14.56 -7.01 -9.50
N ILE A 152 -15.67 -6.41 -9.08
CA ILE A 152 -16.11 -5.12 -9.54
C ILE A 152 -16.14 -4.20 -8.34
N ASP A 153 -15.49 -3.05 -8.49
CA ASP A 153 -15.47 -1.99 -7.52
C ASP A 153 -16.29 -0.82 -8.04
N LEU A 154 -17.31 -0.45 -7.28
CA LEU A 154 -18.14 0.70 -7.58
C LEU A 154 -17.76 1.87 -6.69
N LEU A 155 -17.60 3.05 -7.30
CA LEU A 155 -17.38 4.31 -6.61
C LEU A 155 -18.53 5.28 -6.93
N PRO A 156 -19.67 5.18 -6.22
CA PRO A 156 -20.73 6.16 -6.39
C PRO A 156 -20.25 7.54 -5.95
N TYR A 157 -20.61 8.58 -6.68
CA TYR A 157 -20.18 9.93 -6.36
C TYR A 157 -21.23 10.99 -6.71
N PHE A 158 -21.14 12.14 -6.06
CA PHE A 158 -21.93 13.32 -6.40
C PHE A 158 -21.08 14.59 -6.26
N LYS A 159 -21.51 15.65 -6.95
CA LYS A 159 -20.89 16.98 -6.88
C LYS A 159 -21.70 17.89 -5.97
N ARG A 160 -21.04 18.61 -5.05
CA ARG A 160 -21.69 19.58 -4.17
C ARG A 160 -20.74 20.74 -3.89
N LYS A 161 -21.17 21.98 -4.17
CA LYS A 161 -20.38 23.21 -3.96
C LYS A 161 -18.96 23.12 -4.57
N GLY A 162 -18.84 22.65 -5.81
CA GLY A 162 -17.56 22.53 -6.52
C GLY A 162 -16.66 21.37 -6.08
N LYS A 163 -17.08 20.56 -5.10
CA LYS A 163 -16.35 19.39 -4.62
C LYS A 163 -16.98 18.08 -5.09
N ILE A 164 -16.17 17.04 -5.21
CA ILE A 164 -16.62 15.66 -5.43
C ILE A 164 -16.66 14.95 -4.08
N PHE A 165 -17.78 14.31 -3.79
CA PHE A 165 -17.93 13.39 -2.67
C PHE A 165 -18.12 11.98 -3.21
N VAL A 166 -17.33 11.03 -2.71
CA VAL A 166 -17.46 9.61 -3.02
C VAL A 166 -18.19 8.90 -1.89
N LEU A 167 -19.02 7.91 -2.22
CA LEU A 167 -19.62 7.02 -1.24
C LEU A 167 -18.65 5.85 -1.00
N GLY A 168 -17.90 5.94 0.09
CA GLY A 168 -16.99 4.90 0.54
C GLY A 168 -17.61 4.07 1.65
N LYS A 169 -17.20 2.80 1.74
CA LYS A 169 -17.54 1.94 2.85
C LYS A 169 -16.52 2.13 3.96
N GLN A 170 -16.93 2.74 5.07
CA GLN A 170 -16.07 3.05 6.20
C GLN A 170 -16.24 2.05 7.33
N GLY A 171 -15.11 1.60 7.89
CA GLY A 171 -15.08 0.66 9.01
C GLY A 171 -15.46 -0.76 8.58
N PHE A 172 -15.20 -1.13 7.33
CA PHE A 172 -15.46 -2.49 6.85
C PHE A 172 -14.41 -3.45 7.42
N PRO A 173 -14.80 -4.61 7.98
CA PRO A 173 -13.86 -5.54 8.53
C PRO A 173 -13.07 -6.29 7.44
N ARG A 174 -11.75 -6.31 7.57
CA ARG A 174 -10.81 -7.04 6.73
C ARG A 174 -9.88 -7.90 7.60
N PRO A 175 -10.33 -9.06 8.11
CA PRO A 175 -9.53 -9.87 9.04
C PRO A 175 -8.15 -10.24 8.50
N ILE A 176 -8.05 -10.56 7.21
CA ILE A 176 -6.82 -11.03 6.56
C ILE A 176 -5.67 -10.04 6.69
N ILE A 177 -5.91 -8.72 6.73
CA ILE A 177 -4.82 -7.73 6.85
C ILE A 177 -4.12 -7.79 8.22
N THR A 178 -4.73 -8.47 9.20
CA THR A 178 -4.16 -8.70 10.54
C THR A 178 -3.28 -9.94 10.61
N SER A 179 -3.21 -10.75 9.53
CA SER A 179 -2.45 -11.99 9.44
C SER A 179 -1.00 -11.80 9.01
N LEU A 180 -0.26 -10.96 9.73
CA LEU A 180 1.16 -10.74 9.43
C LEU A 180 2.06 -11.80 10.10
N GLY A 181 1.56 -12.58 11.06
CA GLY A 181 2.37 -13.55 11.80
C GLY A 181 3.59 -12.91 12.47
N ASP A 182 4.79 -13.40 12.16
CA ASP A 182 6.09 -12.84 12.62
C ASP A 182 6.57 -11.64 11.78
N ASP A 183 5.85 -11.28 10.72
CA ASP A 183 6.16 -10.10 9.92
C ASP A 183 5.71 -8.85 10.71
N GLN A 184 6.66 -7.97 11.02
CA GLN A 184 6.34 -6.64 11.52
C GLN A 184 6.14 -5.70 10.34
N HIS A 185 5.23 -4.73 10.46
CA HIS A 185 5.13 -3.63 9.50
C HIS A 185 6.45 -2.86 9.48
N LEU A 186 7.08 -2.76 8.30
CA LEU A 186 8.38 -2.12 8.13
C LEU A 186 8.39 -0.64 8.54
N ASP A 187 7.24 0.03 8.44
CA ASP A 187 7.05 1.44 8.80
C ASP A 187 6.41 1.64 10.18
N GLY A 188 6.07 0.56 10.88
CA GLY A 188 5.40 0.62 12.18
C GLY A 188 3.95 1.10 12.14
N ILE A 189 3.34 1.27 10.95
CA ILE A 189 1.93 1.63 10.84
C ILE A 189 1.07 0.45 11.28
N ARG A 190 0.06 0.71 12.11
CA ARG A 190 -0.87 -0.29 12.65
C ARG A 190 -2.31 0.17 12.49
N ASN A 191 -3.21 -0.80 12.34
CA ASN A 191 -4.66 -0.62 12.36
C ASN A 191 -5.34 -1.84 12.98
N ASP A 192 -6.60 -1.69 13.36
CA ASP A 192 -7.37 -2.71 14.08
C ASP A 192 -8.17 -3.68 13.17
N GLY A 193 -7.83 -3.77 11.88
CA GLY A 193 -8.47 -4.69 10.93
C GLY A 193 -9.71 -4.13 10.23
N TYR A 194 -9.93 -2.81 10.31
CA TYR A 194 -11.05 -2.12 9.67
C TYR A 194 -10.56 -1.09 8.66
N MET A 195 -11.20 -1.05 7.49
CA MET A 195 -10.73 -0.22 6.36
C MET A 195 -11.83 0.66 5.78
N VAL A 196 -11.38 1.67 5.02
CA VAL A 196 -12.20 2.40 4.06
C VAL A 196 -11.95 1.81 2.67
N GLU A 197 -13.02 1.43 1.96
CA GLU A 197 -12.93 0.75 0.67
C GLU A 197 -14.06 1.15 -0.29
N PRO A 198 -13.94 0.89 -1.61
CA PRO A 198 -15.04 1.05 -2.55
C PRO A 198 -16.14 0.02 -2.28
N ILE A 199 -17.26 0.17 -3.00
CA ILE A 199 -18.37 -0.77 -2.91
C ILE A 199 -18.08 -1.96 -3.83
N SER A 200 -17.50 -3.01 -3.26
CA SER A 200 -17.08 -4.21 -4.00
C SER A 200 -18.11 -5.33 -4.03
N PHE A 201 -18.18 -6.05 -5.13
CA PHE A 201 -18.87 -7.35 -5.24
C PHE A 201 -18.17 -8.29 -6.24
N ILE A 202 -18.53 -9.58 -6.15
CA ILE A 202 -18.01 -10.64 -7.02
C ILE A 202 -19.03 -10.90 -8.15
N TRP A 203 -18.56 -11.10 -9.37
CA TRP A 203 -19.41 -11.30 -10.55
C TRP A 203 -18.95 -12.45 -11.43
N ASP A 204 -19.89 -13.37 -11.70
CA ASP A 204 -19.68 -14.61 -12.47
C ASP A 204 -19.79 -14.41 -13.99
N GLY A 205 -19.24 -13.31 -14.51
CA GLY A 205 -19.28 -13.02 -15.95
C GLY A 205 -18.17 -12.08 -16.38
N ARG A 206 -18.02 -11.90 -17.70
CA ARG A 206 -16.98 -11.00 -18.26
C ARG A 206 -17.27 -9.53 -18.01
N SER A 207 -18.53 -9.13 -17.95
CA SER A 207 -18.95 -7.76 -17.64
C SER A 207 -20.29 -7.78 -16.91
N PRO A 208 -20.46 -6.95 -15.85
CA PRO A 208 -21.73 -6.86 -15.14
C PRO A 208 -22.81 -6.23 -16.02
N ARG A 209 -24.02 -6.80 -15.99
CA ARG A 209 -25.20 -6.11 -16.51
C ARG A 209 -25.54 -4.94 -15.59
N PHE A 210 -26.04 -3.85 -16.17
CA PHE A 210 -26.32 -2.64 -15.40
C PHE A 210 -27.38 -2.88 -14.31
N GLU A 211 -28.39 -3.71 -14.57
CA GLU A 211 -29.40 -4.08 -13.56
C GLU A 211 -28.79 -4.79 -12.34
N SER A 212 -27.67 -5.50 -12.54
CA SER A 212 -26.95 -6.15 -11.43
C SER A 212 -26.13 -5.15 -10.63
N ILE A 213 -25.56 -4.12 -11.29
CA ILE A 213 -24.91 -2.98 -10.62
C ILE A 213 -25.92 -2.24 -9.75
N GLU A 214 -27.11 -1.93 -10.30
CA GLU A 214 -28.19 -1.25 -9.57
C GLU A 214 -28.58 -2.04 -8.31
N ARG A 215 -28.80 -3.36 -8.44
CA ARG A 215 -29.15 -4.22 -7.31
C ARG A 215 -28.07 -4.28 -6.23
N GLU A 216 -26.79 -4.41 -6.62
CA GLU A 216 -25.70 -4.45 -5.65
C GLU A 216 -25.47 -3.10 -4.96
N LEU A 217 -25.67 -1.98 -5.68
CA LEU A 217 -25.64 -0.64 -5.07
C LEU A 217 -26.78 -0.44 -4.07
N GLU A 218 -27.99 -0.87 -4.39
CA GLU A 218 -29.10 -0.79 -3.46
C GLU A 218 -28.82 -1.61 -2.19
N LYS A 219 -28.38 -2.87 -2.37
CA LYS A 219 -28.07 -3.79 -1.27
C LYS A 219 -26.91 -3.32 -0.39
N ARG A 220 -25.82 -2.83 -1.01
CA ARG A 220 -24.54 -2.58 -0.31
C ARG A 220 -24.29 -1.11 0.00
N ALA A 221 -24.98 -0.20 -0.67
CA ALA A 221 -24.81 1.25 -0.56
C ALA A 221 -26.10 1.97 -0.12
N GLY A 222 -27.24 1.27 -0.12
CA GLY A 222 -28.55 1.88 0.01
C GLY A 222 -28.88 2.84 -1.13
N VAL A 223 -28.25 2.72 -2.30
CA VAL A 223 -28.47 3.61 -3.46
C VAL A 223 -29.50 2.98 -4.39
N SER A 224 -30.71 3.54 -4.42
CA SER A 224 -31.79 3.03 -5.25
C SER A 224 -31.57 3.34 -6.74
N LYS A 225 -32.22 2.56 -7.61
CA LYS A 225 -32.18 2.75 -9.06
C LYS A 225 -32.50 4.18 -9.50
N GLY A 226 -33.50 4.82 -8.89
CA GLY A 226 -33.93 6.18 -9.20
C GLY A 226 -32.94 7.27 -8.76
N GLU A 227 -31.89 6.93 -8.02
CA GLU A 227 -30.85 7.85 -7.57
C GLU A 227 -29.61 7.84 -8.44
N ILE A 228 -29.47 6.87 -9.34
CA ILE A 228 -28.35 6.78 -10.27
C ILE A 228 -28.64 7.74 -11.43
N LEU A 229 -27.87 8.82 -11.52
CA LEU A 229 -28.10 9.91 -12.48
C LEU A 229 -27.45 9.65 -13.83
N GLN A 230 -26.27 9.03 -13.81
CA GLN A 230 -25.48 8.70 -14.99
C GLN A 230 -24.76 7.37 -14.75
N ARG A 231 -24.63 6.54 -15.80
CA ARG A 231 -23.44 5.68 -15.92
C ARG A 231 -22.28 6.67 -15.86
N GLY A 232 -21.51 6.72 -14.76
CA GLY A 232 -20.68 7.87 -14.35
C GLY A 232 -19.60 8.28 -15.35
N SER A 233 -18.32 8.31 -14.99
CA SER A 233 -17.31 8.43 -16.05
C SER A 233 -17.57 7.27 -17.03
N SER A 234 -17.68 7.54 -18.34
CA SER A 234 -17.92 6.48 -19.34
C SER A 234 -16.80 5.43 -19.38
N GLN A 235 -15.73 5.67 -18.64
CA GLN A 235 -14.51 4.91 -18.60
C GLN A 235 -14.45 4.02 -17.35
N SER A 236 -14.43 2.72 -17.58
CA SER A 236 -14.03 1.71 -16.61
C SER A 236 -12.51 1.59 -16.58
N TYR A 237 -11.94 1.37 -15.41
CA TYR A 237 -10.53 1.03 -15.27
C TYR A 237 -10.39 -0.43 -14.89
N GLU A 238 -9.55 -1.15 -15.62
CA GLU A 238 -9.30 -2.58 -15.39
C GLU A 238 -7.83 -2.79 -15.08
N PHE A 239 -7.52 -3.38 -13.93
CA PHE A 239 -6.15 -3.60 -13.50
C PHE A 239 -6.03 -4.85 -12.64
N PHE A 240 -4.82 -5.38 -12.58
CA PHE A 240 -4.40 -6.43 -11.68
C PHE A 240 -3.87 -5.80 -10.40
N VAL A 241 -4.40 -6.24 -9.27
CA VAL A 241 -4.08 -5.64 -7.95
C VAL A 241 -2.67 -5.98 -7.48
N SER A 242 -2.22 -7.21 -7.72
CA SER A 242 -0.86 -7.68 -7.45
C SER A 242 -0.57 -8.89 -8.34
N PRO A 243 -0.31 -8.68 -9.64
CA PRO A 243 -0.22 -9.77 -10.63
C PRO A 243 0.95 -10.73 -10.40
N GLY A 244 1.91 -10.37 -9.53
CA GLY A 244 2.99 -11.24 -9.07
C GLY A 244 2.63 -12.16 -7.90
N LEU A 245 1.48 -11.94 -7.24
CA LEU A 245 1.01 -12.74 -6.11
C LEU A 245 -0.32 -13.43 -6.39
N VAL A 246 -1.31 -12.68 -6.89
CA VAL A 246 -2.69 -13.14 -7.07
C VAL A 246 -3.19 -12.93 -8.50
N ALA A 247 -3.98 -13.88 -8.97
CA ALA A 247 -4.65 -13.88 -10.26
C ALA A 247 -5.94 -13.04 -10.25
N GLU A 248 -5.92 -11.88 -9.60
CA GLU A 248 -7.10 -11.03 -9.42
C GLU A 248 -7.06 -9.83 -10.35
N LYS A 249 -8.05 -9.76 -11.24
CA LYS A 249 -8.37 -8.56 -12.02
C LYS A 249 -9.58 -7.86 -11.41
N VAL A 250 -9.47 -6.54 -11.30
CA VAL A 250 -10.53 -5.66 -10.80
C VAL A 250 -11.02 -4.77 -11.94
N THR A 251 -12.34 -4.61 -12.02
CA THR A 251 -13.00 -3.61 -12.86
C THR A 251 -13.55 -2.51 -11.96
N SER A 252 -13.00 -1.30 -12.06
CA SER A 252 -13.40 -0.14 -11.28
C SER A 252 -14.32 0.78 -12.10
N LEU A 253 -15.45 1.18 -11.51
CA LEU A 253 -16.49 1.99 -12.15
C LEU A 253 -16.92 3.13 -11.22
N ALA A 254 -16.78 4.37 -11.67
CA ALA A 254 -17.38 5.51 -10.98
C ALA A 254 -18.81 5.76 -11.50
N LEU A 255 -19.76 6.00 -10.58
CA LEU A 255 -21.18 6.13 -10.91
C LEU A 255 -21.76 7.43 -10.32
N GLY A 256 -22.34 8.27 -11.16
CA GLY A 256 -22.95 9.52 -10.72
C GLY A 256 -24.28 9.25 -10.01
N VAL A 257 -24.44 9.74 -8.79
CA VAL A 257 -25.67 9.59 -7.99
C VAL A 257 -26.24 10.93 -7.56
N LYS A 258 -27.51 10.96 -7.17
CA LYS A 258 -28.16 12.13 -6.56
C LYS A 258 -27.39 12.55 -5.31
N SER A 259 -27.22 13.86 -5.14
CA SER A 259 -26.62 14.41 -3.93
C SER A 259 -27.44 14.00 -2.71
N ARG A 260 -26.77 13.49 -1.67
CA ARG A 260 -27.40 13.10 -0.42
C ARG A 260 -27.10 14.12 0.68
N SER A 261 -28.11 14.39 1.51
CA SER A 261 -27.98 15.11 2.78
C SER A 261 -27.90 14.11 3.93
N GLY A 262 -26.90 14.24 4.81
CA GLY A 262 -26.65 13.30 5.90
C GLY A 262 -25.20 12.81 5.95
N ASN A 263 -24.77 12.34 7.12
CA ASN A 263 -23.39 11.90 7.37
C ASN A 263 -23.18 10.39 7.14
N PHE A 264 -24.24 9.58 7.18
CA PHE A 264 -24.17 8.11 7.15
C PHE A 264 -25.39 7.51 6.46
N ILE A 265 -25.20 6.37 5.81
CA ILE A 265 -26.26 5.46 5.38
C ILE A 265 -26.03 4.14 6.12
N ASP A 266 -27.02 3.75 6.92
CA ASP A 266 -27.04 2.45 7.55
C ASP A 266 -27.30 1.39 6.48
N VAL A 267 -26.39 0.43 6.39
CA VAL A 267 -26.52 -0.72 5.50
C VAL A 267 -26.69 -1.98 6.34
N PRO A 268 -27.56 -2.92 5.93
CA PRO A 268 -27.68 -4.19 6.61
C PRO A 268 -26.32 -4.86 6.77
N ASN A 269 -26.07 -5.43 7.95
CA ASN A 269 -24.85 -6.20 8.15
C ASN A 269 -24.93 -7.50 7.34
N TYR A 270 -24.02 -7.63 6.37
CA TYR A 270 -23.89 -8.81 5.52
C TYR A 270 -22.59 -9.57 5.78
N THR A 271 -21.94 -9.31 6.92
CA THR A 271 -20.70 -9.97 7.33
C THR A 271 -20.95 -10.90 8.51
N ASP A 272 -20.02 -11.83 8.74
CA ASP A 272 -20.03 -12.72 9.92
C ASP A 272 -19.49 -12.03 11.19
N LEU A 273 -19.30 -10.72 11.15
CA LEU A 273 -18.76 -9.89 12.22
C LEU A 273 -19.83 -8.90 12.69
N SER A 274 -19.55 -8.12 13.72
CA SER A 274 -20.53 -7.25 14.38
C SER A 274 -21.12 -6.18 13.46
N SER A 275 -20.42 -5.82 12.39
CA SER A 275 -20.82 -4.77 11.47
C SER A 275 -20.20 -4.93 10.09
N ALA A 276 -20.94 -4.50 9.06
CA ALA A 276 -20.44 -4.30 7.72
C ALA A 276 -19.89 -2.88 7.50
N GLY A 277 -19.63 -2.12 8.56
CA GLY A 277 -19.28 -0.70 8.52
C GLY A 277 -20.49 0.18 8.21
N SER A 278 -20.22 1.38 7.71
CA SER A 278 -21.24 2.33 7.25
C SER A 278 -20.85 2.92 5.92
N ILE A 279 -21.83 3.45 5.17
CA ILE A 279 -21.54 4.17 3.93
C ILE A 279 -21.53 5.66 4.25
N ARG A 280 -20.44 6.34 3.90
CA ARG A 280 -20.30 7.78 4.13
C ARG A 280 -19.96 8.53 2.85
N PRO A 281 -20.50 9.75 2.66
CA PRO A 281 -19.96 10.69 1.69
C PRO A 281 -18.62 11.23 2.21
N ILE A 282 -17.54 10.93 1.50
CA ILE A 282 -16.19 11.37 1.83
C ILE A 282 -15.73 12.36 0.74
N ASP A 283 -15.18 13.51 1.13
CA ASP A 283 -14.55 14.43 0.19
C ASP A 283 -13.41 13.70 -0.54
N ALA A 284 -13.45 13.65 -1.88
CA ALA A 284 -12.49 12.90 -2.68
C ALA A 284 -11.04 13.37 -2.43
N GLN A 285 -10.81 14.66 -2.17
CA GLN A 285 -9.48 15.16 -1.82
C GLN A 285 -9.01 14.60 -0.48
N GLN A 286 -9.92 14.38 0.47
CA GLN A 286 -9.58 13.80 1.77
C GLN A 286 -9.29 12.31 1.69
N VAL A 287 -9.92 11.59 0.75
CA VAL A 287 -9.55 10.19 0.46
C VAL A 287 -8.11 10.13 -0.01
N LEU A 288 -7.72 10.98 -0.98
CA LEU A 288 -6.36 11.02 -1.50
C LEU A 288 -5.34 11.41 -0.43
N ARG A 289 -5.61 12.45 0.37
CA ARG A 289 -4.75 12.84 1.49
C ARG A 289 -4.60 11.72 2.52
N SER A 290 -5.70 11.07 2.87
CA SER A 290 -5.67 9.96 3.83
C SER A 290 -4.86 8.77 3.30
N ALA A 291 -4.90 8.48 1.99
CA ALA A 291 -4.05 7.46 1.38
C ALA A 291 -2.56 7.87 1.41
N GLN A 292 -2.25 9.13 1.10
CA GLN A 292 -0.89 9.68 1.19
C GLN A 292 -0.32 9.63 2.62
N ALA A 293 -1.17 9.77 3.64
CA ALA A 293 -0.79 9.62 5.05
C ALA A 293 -0.80 8.17 5.56
N GLY A 294 -1.28 7.20 4.78
CA GLY A 294 -1.38 5.78 5.19
C GLY A 294 -2.57 5.47 6.10
N SER A 295 -3.63 6.29 6.09
CA SER A 295 -4.88 6.05 6.82
C SER A 295 -5.98 5.43 5.94
N VAL A 296 -5.94 5.62 4.62
CA VAL A 296 -6.73 4.83 3.66
C VAL A 296 -5.79 3.82 3.02
N LEU A 297 -5.97 2.55 3.39
CA LEU A 297 -5.04 1.49 3.02
C LEU A 297 -5.51 0.68 1.79
N ASP A 298 -6.75 0.84 1.30
CA ASP A 298 -7.21 0.09 0.12
C ASP A 298 -6.74 0.79 -1.17
N ALA A 299 -5.86 0.13 -1.93
CA ALA A 299 -5.33 0.68 -3.17
C ALA A 299 -6.41 0.98 -4.21
N ARG A 300 -7.49 0.18 -4.22
CA ARG A 300 -8.56 0.28 -5.22
C ARG A 300 -9.42 1.52 -4.96
N MET A 301 -9.64 1.88 -3.69
CA MET A 301 -10.25 3.15 -3.29
C MET A 301 -9.45 4.34 -3.80
N GLU A 302 -8.13 4.32 -3.61
CA GLU A 302 -7.24 5.40 -4.04
C GLU A 302 -7.22 5.55 -5.56
N ILE A 303 -6.99 4.46 -6.29
CA ILE A 303 -6.96 4.45 -7.77
C ILE A 303 -8.28 4.96 -8.34
N ALA A 304 -9.41 4.45 -7.84
CA ALA A 304 -10.73 4.87 -8.30
C ALA A 304 -10.98 6.36 -8.05
N THR A 305 -10.52 6.88 -6.91
CA THR A 305 -10.68 8.30 -6.55
C THR A 305 -9.83 9.21 -7.43
N TYR A 306 -8.54 8.88 -7.66
CA TYR A 306 -7.69 9.66 -8.57
C TYR A 306 -8.31 9.73 -9.97
N ASN A 307 -8.68 8.58 -10.53
CA ASN A 307 -9.25 8.51 -11.86
C ASN A 307 -10.55 9.31 -11.97
N LEU A 308 -11.46 9.19 -10.98
CA LEU A 308 -12.68 10.00 -10.94
C LEU A 308 -12.39 11.50 -10.95
N MET A 309 -11.44 11.97 -10.14
CA MET A 309 -11.10 13.38 -10.05
C MET A 309 -10.48 13.91 -11.35
N LEU A 310 -9.54 13.16 -11.94
CA LEU A 310 -8.89 13.48 -13.21
C LEU A 310 -9.90 13.48 -14.38
N ASP A 311 -10.74 12.45 -14.49
CA ASP A 311 -11.79 12.36 -15.51
C ASP A 311 -12.81 13.51 -15.36
N SER A 312 -13.08 13.91 -14.13
CA SER A 312 -13.97 15.04 -13.82
C SER A 312 -13.30 16.41 -13.92
N ARG A 313 -11.99 16.46 -14.19
CA ARG A 313 -11.15 17.68 -14.22
C ARG A 313 -11.29 18.53 -12.94
N VAL A 314 -11.34 17.86 -11.80
CA VAL A 314 -11.40 18.51 -10.48
C VAL A 314 -10.03 18.43 -9.82
N ALA A 315 -9.60 19.55 -9.23
CA ALA A 315 -8.30 19.66 -8.59
C ALA A 315 -8.15 18.64 -7.45
N LEU A 316 -7.00 17.96 -7.41
CA LEU A 316 -6.61 16.94 -6.43
C LEU A 316 -6.28 17.55 -5.06
N GLY A 317 -5.95 18.84 -5.04
CA GLY A 317 -5.45 19.55 -3.87
C GLY A 317 -3.92 19.46 -3.75
N PRO A 318 -3.34 19.90 -2.62
CA PRO A 318 -1.91 19.77 -2.38
C PRO A 318 -1.53 18.33 -2.04
N TRP A 319 -0.34 17.92 -2.48
CA TRP A 319 0.36 16.75 -1.96
C TRP A 319 0.74 16.98 -0.50
N ILE A 320 0.46 16.02 0.38
CA ILE A 320 0.77 16.12 1.82
C ILE A 320 1.90 15.20 2.27
N GLY A 321 2.48 14.40 1.36
CA GLY A 321 3.67 13.61 1.65
C GLY A 321 4.95 14.46 1.59
N SER A 322 6.10 13.79 1.70
CA SER A 322 7.40 14.46 1.58
C SER A 322 7.56 15.18 0.24
N GLU A 323 8.16 16.36 0.27
CA GLU A 323 8.50 17.11 -0.95
C GLU A 323 9.51 16.31 -1.80
N ILE A 324 9.28 16.30 -3.12
CA ILE A 324 10.16 15.61 -4.07
C ILE A 324 10.84 16.65 -4.96
N GLN A 325 12.12 16.87 -4.70
CA GLN A 325 12.94 17.76 -5.52
C GLN A 325 13.93 16.94 -6.36
N LEU A 326 13.62 16.77 -7.63
CA LEU A 326 14.47 16.06 -8.58
C LEU A 326 15.59 16.97 -9.13
N VAL A 327 16.80 16.41 -9.23
CA VAL A 327 17.97 17.05 -9.83
C VAL A 327 17.98 16.81 -11.33
N GLU A 328 18.37 17.83 -12.09
CA GLU A 328 18.48 17.78 -13.54
C GLU A 328 19.61 16.82 -13.95
N SER A 329 19.26 15.78 -14.72
CA SER A 329 20.22 14.86 -15.30
C SER A 329 20.89 15.46 -16.54
N PRO A 330 22.22 15.31 -16.68
CA PRO A 330 22.95 15.77 -17.86
C PRO A 330 22.60 14.99 -19.14
N ARG A 331 21.98 13.81 -19.01
CA ARG A 331 21.56 12.96 -20.12
C ARG A 331 20.06 12.68 -20.07
N SER A 332 19.44 12.69 -21.25
CA SER A 332 18.07 12.20 -21.43
C SER A 332 18.09 10.68 -21.64
N PRO A 333 17.06 9.96 -21.18
CA PRO A 333 16.98 8.53 -21.39
C PRO A 333 16.65 8.25 -22.86
N HIS A 334 17.09 7.11 -23.38
CA HIS A 334 16.69 6.67 -24.70
C HIS A 334 15.26 6.12 -24.66
N ILE A 335 14.33 6.77 -25.35
CA ILE A 335 12.94 6.32 -25.48
C ILE A 335 12.88 5.34 -26.65
N LEU A 336 12.58 4.08 -26.37
CA LEU A 336 12.62 2.99 -27.37
C LEU A 336 11.26 2.73 -28.02
N ASP A 337 10.16 2.96 -27.30
CA ASP A 337 8.81 2.61 -27.73
C ASP A 337 7.85 3.78 -27.50
N SER A 338 6.79 3.89 -28.32
CA SER A 338 5.68 4.78 -27.96
C SER A 338 4.95 4.21 -26.74
N ILE A 339 4.42 5.08 -25.88
CA ILE A 339 3.72 4.65 -24.66
C ILE A 339 2.54 3.71 -24.98
N VAL A 340 1.82 3.98 -26.07
CA VAL A 340 0.67 3.18 -26.49
C VAL A 340 1.10 1.78 -26.88
N ASN A 341 2.19 1.66 -27.65
CA ASN A 341 2.74 0.36 -28.04
C ASN A 341 3.35 -0.38 -26.84
N LEU A 342 3.91 0.35 -25.87
CA LEU A 342 4.45 -0.20 -24.63
C LEU A 342 3.33 -0.81 -23.77
N LEU A 343 2.29 -0.03 -23.46
CA LEU A 343 1.18 -0.45 -22.60
C LEU A 343 0.21 -1.41 -23.30
N ASN A 344 0.10 -1.34 -24.63
CA ASN A 344 -0.80 -2.15 -25.42
C ASN A 344 -0.11 -2.69 -26.69
N PRO A 345 0.82 -3.66 -26.54
CA PRO A 345 1.57 -4.19 -27.67
C PRO A 345 0.66 -4.95 -28.64
N LYS A 346 0.89 -4.76 -29.95
CA LYS A 346 0.16 -5.46 -31.03
C LYS A 346 0.37 -6.97 -31.00
N GLN A 347 1.59 -7.41 -30.66
CA GLN A 347 1.92 -8.82 -30.50
C GLN A 347 1.84 -9.19 -29.03
N ARG A 348 0.85 -10.01 -28.68
CA ARG A 348 0.65 -10.52 -27.33
C ARG A 348 1.05 -11.99 -27.27
N ARG A 349 1.83 -12.37 -26.26
CA ARG A 349 2.44 -13.70 -26.15
C ARG A 349 1.83 -14.48 -25.00
N ARG A 350 1.67 -15.78 -25.24
CA ARG A 350 1.32 -16.76 -24.21
C ARG A 350 2.56 -17.59 -23.89
N VAL A 351 3.17 -17.34 -22.73
CA VAL A 351 4.45 -17.98 -22.36
C VAL A 351 4.31 -19.03 -21.27
N PHE A 352 3.20 -19.04 -20.53
CA PHE A 352 2.97 -19.99 -19.43
C PHE A 352 2.13 -21.19 -19.84
N VAL A 353 2.45 -22.35 -19.27
CA VAL A 353 1.62 -23.57 -19.31
C VAL A 353 1.33 -24.07 -17.91
N ALA A 354 0.22 -24.77 -17.76
CA ALA A 354 -0.02 -25.54 -16.54
C ALA A 354 1.08 -26.60 -16.39
N GLU A 355 1.51 -26.82 -15.15
CA GLU A 355 2.52 -27.78 -14.77
C GLU A 355 1.97 -28.65 -13.63
N ASP A 356 1.96 -29.96 -13.82
CA ASP A 356 1.44 -30.94 -12.84
C ASP A 356 2.55 -31.45 -11.89
N SER A 357 3.68 -30.75 -11.81
CA SER A 357 4.88 -31.16 -11.06
C SER A 357 4.67 -31.18 -9.54
N PRO A 358 5.30 -32.11 -8.79
CA PRO A 358 5.34 -32.10 -7.32
C PRO A 358 6.05 -30.88 -6.71
N SER A 359 6.71 -30.02 -7.50
CA SER A 359 7.19 -28.69 -7.07
C SER A 359 6.06 -27.66 -6.87
N PHE A 360 4.82 -28.05 -7.17
CA PHE A 360 3.59 -27.34 -6.80
C PHE A 360 3.62 -27.02 -5.31
N GLY A 361 3.67 -25.75 -4.93
CA GLY A 361 3.92 -25.45 -3.52
C GLY A 361 4.96 -24.40 -3.24
N SER A 362 5.98 -24.28 -4.08
CA SER A 362 7.30 -23.85 -3.62
C SER A 362 7.39 -22.40 -3.11
N TYR A 363 6.56 -21.49 -3.59
CA TYR A 363 6.66 -20.06 -3.23
C TYR A 363 5.50 -19.58 -2.36
N LEU A 364 4.26 -19.96 -2.69
CA LEU A 364 3.05 -19.54 -1.98
C LEU A 364 2.49 -20.64 -1.08
N GLU A 365 1.75 -20.27 -0.06
CA GLU A 365 0.93 -21.18 0.72
C GLU A 365 -0.43 -20.56 1.00
N ILE A 366 -1.47 -21.39 0.95
CA ILE A 366 -2.82 -21.01 1.35
C ILE A 366 -2.98 -21.41 2.81
N LYS A 367 -3.44 -20.46 3.63
CA LYS A 367 -3.77 -20.67 5.03
C LYS A 367 -5.25 -20.51 5.28
N ARG A 368 -5.75 -21.17 6.32
CA ARG A 368 -7.02 -20.83 6.97
C ARG A 368 -6.73 -20.16 8.30
N GLY A 369 -7.09 -18.89 8.42
CA GLY A 369 -7.01 -18.14 9.68
C GLY A 369 -8.33 -18.19 10.43
N SER A 370 -8.27 -18.33 11.76
CA SER A 370 -9.38 -18.11 12.67
C SER A 370 -9.20 -16.75 13.35
N TYR A 371 -10.18 -15.87 13.20
CA TYR A 371 -10.10 -14.49 13.65
C TYR A 371 -11.15 -14.21 14.72
N LEU A 372 -10.77 -13.42 15.71
CA LEU A 372 -11.62 -12.96 16.78
C LEU A 372 -11.87 -11.47 16.60
N GLU A 373 -13.13 -11.08 16.65
CA GLU A 373 -13.50 -9.68 16.83
C GLU A 373 -13.74 -9.41 18.31
N GLN A 374 -13.10 -8.39 18.85
CA GLN A 374 -13.09 -8.06 20.27
C GLN A 374 -13.70 -6.69 20.54
N ASP A 375 -14.35 -6.54 21.70
CA ASP A 375 -14.74 -5.25 22.24
C ASP A 375 -13.57 -4.54 22.98
N GLY A 376 -13.82 -3.34 23.49
CA GLY A 376 -12.83 -2.55 24.25
C GLY A 376 -12.36 -3.17 25.56
N ARG A 377 -13.00 -4.25 26.05
CA ARG A 377 -12.61 -4.99 27.26
C ARG A 377 -11.92 -6.31 26.92
N GLY A 378 -11.75 -6.62 25.63
CA GLY A 378 -11.18 -7.88 25.16
C GLY A 378 -12.17 -9.03 25.08
N ASN A 379 -13.48 -8.81 25.31
CA ASN A 379 -14.48 -9.85 25.14
C ASN A 379 -14.64 -10.17 23.66
N ILE A 380 -14.76 -11.46 23.34
CA ILE A 380 -14.99 -11.92 21.97
C ILE A 380 -16.45 -11.66 21.61
N LEU A 381 -16.67 -10.86 20.57
CA LEU A 381 -18.00 -10.62 20.01
C LEU A 381 -18.35 -11.65 18.95
N ASN A 382 -17.41 -11.91 18.02
CA ASN A 382 -17.62 -12.83 16.90
C ASN A 382 -16.33 -13.58 16.58
N ARG A 383 -16.49 -14.71 15.87
CA ARG A 383 -15.41 -15.51 15.32
C ARG A 383 -15.68 -15.76 13.85
N VAL A 384 -14.63 -15.67 13.04
CA VAL A 384 -14.74 -15.91 11.60
C VAL A 384 -13.53 -16.66 11.06
N GLU A 385 -13.73 -17.50 10.05
CA GLU A 385 -12.64 -18.15 9.33
C GLU A 385 -12.47 -17.55 7.93
N ARG A 386 -11.22 -17.39 7.48
CA ARG A 386 -10.89 -16.93 6.12
C ARG A 386 -9.73 -17.71 5.54
N GLU A 387 -9.85 -18.05 4.26
CA GLU A 387 -8.72 -18.53 3.46
C GLU A 387 -7.95 -17.32 2.91
N TYR A 388 -6.62 -17.35 3.01
CA TYR A 388 -5.75 -16.31 2.50
C TYR A 388 -4.43 -16.89 1.99
N VAL A 389 -3.70 -16.13 1.18
CA VAL A 389 -2.41 -16.53 0.62
C VAL A 389 -1.28 -15.69 1.16
N VAL A 390 -0.17 -16.35 1.51
CA VAL A 390 1.10 -15.74 1.89
C VAL A 390 2.26 -16.42 1.16
N PRO A 391 3.40 -15.74 1.00
CA PRO A 391 4.64 -16.38 0.62
C PRO A 391 5.21 -17.25 1.76
N ARG A 392 5.87 -18.36 1.41
CA ARG A 392 6.50 -19.27 2.38
C ARG A 392 7.75 -18.68 3.02
N GLU A 393 8.69 -18.24 2.20
CA GLU A 393 10.04 -17.80 2.64
C GLU A 393 10.20 -16.28 2.73
N MET A 394 9.35 -15.54 2.02
CA MET A 394 9.40 -14.09 1.95
C MET A 394 8.33 -13.47 2.85
N SER A 395 8.52 -12.21 3.25
CA SER A 395 7.52 -11.50 4.04
C SER A 395 6.31 -11.08 3.19
N SER A 396 5.23 -10.69 3.83
CA SER A 396 4.07 -10.07 3.16
C SER A 396 4.33 -8.63 2.71
N SER A 397 5.50 -8.05 3.00
CA SER A 397 5.87 -6.70 2.60
C SER A 397 6.49 -6.65 1.21
N VAL A 398 6.05 -5.69 0.41
CA VAL A 398 6.55 -5.41 -0.94
C VAL A 398 7.02 -3.97 -1.03
N VAL A 399 8.14 -3.76 -1.69
CA VAL A 399 8.60 -2.43 -2.10
C VAL A 399 8.33 -2.26 -3.59
N SER A 400 7.54 -1.24 -3.92
CA SER A 400 7.18 -0.86 -5.29
C SER A 400 7.92 0.41 -5.66
N ILE A 401 8.81 0.33 -6.63
CA ILE A 401 9.74 1.39 -6.99
C ILE A 401 9.42 1.94 -8.36
N LEU A 402 9.36 3.27 -8.46
CA LEU A 402 9.29 4.00 -9.72
C LEU A 402 10.64 4.72 -9.96
N PRO A 403 11.54 4.14 -10.79
CA PRO A 403 12.74 4.83 -11.24
C PRO A 403 12.35 6.13 -11.92
N VAL A 404 12.93 7.25 -11.49
CA VAL A 404 12.60 8.59 -12.00
C VAL A 404 13.85 9.34 -12.42
N LEU A 405 13.71 10.13 -13.47
CA LEU A 405 14.77 10.96 -14.02
C LEU A 405 14.18 12.29 -14.51
N LYS A 406 14.78 13.41 -14.09
CA LYS A 406 14.47 14.72 -14.67
C LYS A 406 15.51 15.06 -15.74
N SER A 407 15.11 15.39 -16.96
CA SER A 407 16.02 15.79 -18.04
C SER A 407 15.34 16.72 -19.03
N LYS A 408 16.04 17.78 -19.43
CA LYS A 408 15.55 18.89 -20.26
C LYS A 408 14.22 19.45 -19.74
N GLY A 409 14.09 19.57 -18.42
CA GLY A 409 12.87 20.05 -17.75
C GLY A 409 11.68 19.08 -17.79
N LYS A 410 11.82 17.89 -18.40
CA LYS A 410 10.81 16.84 -18.41
C LYS A 410 11.12 15.77 -17.37
N ILE A 411 10.08 15.04 -16.95
CA ILE A 411 10.19 13.97 -15.97
C ILE A 411 9.89 12.66 -16.66
N TYR A 412 10.84 11.73 -16.56
CA TYR A 412 10.78 10.41 -17.14
C TYR A 412 10.70 9.36 -16.05
N VAL A 413 9.98 8.28 -16.33
CA VAL A 413 9.88 7.11 -15.45
C VAL A 413 10.32 5.86 -16.18
N GLY A 414 11.05 4.99 -15.47
CA GLY A 414 11.52 3.71 -15.98
C GLY A 414 10.53 2.59 -15.68
N LEU A 415 10.02 1.93 -16.72
CA LEU A 415 9.02 0.86 -16.62
C LEU A 415 9.60 -0.49 -17.02
N GLU A 416 9.13 -1.56 -16.39
CA GLU A 416 9.57 -2.92 -16.68
C GLU A 416 8.50 -3.68 -17.48
N LYS A 417 8.93 -4.42 -18.50
CA LYS A 417 8.07 -5.38 -19.23
C LYS A 417 8.21 -6.75 -18.59
N ARG A 418 7.13 -7.28 -18.04
CA ARG A 418 7.09 -8.63 -17.45
C ARG A 418 6.13 -9.54 -18.18
N HIS A 419 6.35 -10.84 -18.00
CA HIS A 419 5.34 -11.85 -18.29
C HIS A 419 4.86 -12.43 -16.96
N LEU A 420 3.54 -12.38 -16.70
CA LEU A 420 2.98 -12.88 -15.44
C LEU A 420 1.84 -13.89 -15.68
N PRO A 421 1.81 -15.02 -14.94
CA PRO A 421 0.81 -16.06 -15.15
C PRO A 421 -0.61 -15.60 -14.80
N GLY A 422 -0.76 -14.69 -13.82
CA GLY A 422 -2.08 -14.13 -13.45
C GLY A 422 -2.71 -13.28 -14.55
N VAL A 423 -1.89 -12.57 -15.31
CA VAL A 423 -2.35 -11.83 -16.50
C VAL A 423 -2.81 -12.82 -17.57
N GLN A 424 -2.00 -13.86 -17.83
CA GLN A 424 -2.34 -14.89 -18.80
C GLN A 424 -3.61 -15.65 -18.48
N ALA A 425 -3.85 -15.96 -17.21
CA ALA A 425 -5.05 -16.66 -16.77
C ALA A 425 -6.32 -15.84 -17.01
N ASN A 426 -6.23 -14.51 -16.93
CA ASN A 426 -7.38 -13.61 -17.09
C ASN A 426 -7.59 -13.11 -18.53
N GLU A 427 -6.50 -12.92 -19.28
CA GLU A 427 -6.53 -12.22 -20.58
C GLU A 427 -6.09 -13.08 -21.76
N GLY A 428 -5.55 -14.28 -21.51
CA GLY A 428 -5.05 -15.20 -22.54
C GLY A 428 -3.62 -14.92 -23.03
N PHE A 429 -3.03 -13.79 -22.62
CA PHE A 429 -1.63 -13.41 -22.87
C PHE A 429 -0.95 -12.93 -21.59
N SER A 430 0.37 -12.95 -21.57
CA SER A 430 1.16 -12.80 -20.34
C SER A 430 1.82 -11.45 -20.16
N ASP A 431 1.99 -10.68 -21.24
CA ASP A 431 2.70 -9.41 -21.24
C ASP A 431 1.98 -8.35 -20.40
N ILE A 432 2.72 -7.68 -19.54
CA ILE A 432 2.25 -6.55 -18.73
C ILE A 432 3.40 -5.58 -18.47
N VAL A 433 3.08 -4.29 -18.43
CA VAL A 433 4.02 -3.24 -18.02
C VAL A 433 3.77 -2.93 -16.56
N VAL A 434 4.83 -2.96 -15.77
CA VAL A 434 4.83 -2.71 -14.33
C VAL A 434 5.91 -1.70 -13.98
N ASN A 435 5.88 -1.16 -12.77
CA ASN A 435 7.08 -0.61 -12.17
C ASN A 435 7.85 -1.73 -11.42
N PRO A 436 9.19 -1.66 -11.30
CA PRO A 436 9.94 -2.64 -10.52
C PRO A 436 9.40 -2.80 -9.10
N ALA A 437 9.17 -4.05 -8.70
CA ALA A 437 8.69 -4.38 -7.36
C ALA A 437 9.35 -5.66 -6.84
N TRP A 438 9.68 -5.64 -5.54
CA TRP A 438 10.32 -6.75 -4.86
C TRP A 438 9.63 -7.05 -3.54
N ARG A 439 9.48 -8.34 -3.26
CA ARG A 439 9.07 -8.81 -1.94
C ARG A 439 10.26 -8.77 -0.99
N ILE A 440 10.03 -8.36 0.24
CA ILE A 440 11.07 -8.17 1.24
C ILE A 440 11.38 -9.49 1.95
N PRO A 441 12.66 -9.88 2.11
CA PRO A 441 13.05 -11.02 2.94
C PRO A 441 12.59 -10.86 4.39
N LYS A 442 12.18 -11.95 5.06
CA LYS A 442 11.73 -11.93 6.46
C LYS A 442 12.77 -11.41 7.45
N SER A 443 14.05 -11.43 7.09
CA SER A 443 15.16 -10.92 7.90
C SER A 443 15.22 -9.38 7.95
N ILE A 444 14.60 -8.69 7.00
CA ILE A 444 14.51 -7.22 7.00
C ILE A 444 13.29 -6.82 7.84
N LYS A 445 13.52 -6.05 8.90
CA LYS A 445 12.49 -5.70 9.88
C LYS A 445 12.19 -4.20 9.97
N ASP A 446 12.93 -3.37 9.24
CA ASP A 446 12.82 -1.92 9.29
C ASP A 446 12.97 -1.30 7.89
N MET A 447 12.49 -0.06 7.78
CA MET A 447 12.43 0.66 6.51
C MET A 447 13.80 1.06 5.96
N ASP A 448 14.81 1.29 6.79
CA ASP A 448 16.13 1.70 6.32
C ASP A 448 16.89 0.52 5.70
N SER A 449 16.80 -0.66 6.33
CA SER A 449 17.23 -1.93 5.77
C SER A 449 16.50 -2.24 4.46
N ALA A 450 15.19 -1.98 4.37
CA ALA A 450 14.42 -2.16 3.14
C ALA A 450 14.87 -1.23 2.01
N LYS A 451 15.15 0.05 2.30
CA LYS A 451 15.71 1.01 1.32
C LYS A 451 17.09 0.58 0.83
N LYS A 452 17.95 0.03 1.71
CA LYS A 452 19.25 -0.52 1.30
C LYS A 452 19.08 -1.71 0.34
N PHE A 453 18.20 -2.65 0.70
CA PHE A 453 17.85 -3.78 -0.16
C PHE A 453 17.35 -3.34 -1.55
N VAL A 454 16.54 -2.28 -1.61
CA VAL A 454 16.08 -1.69 -2.89
C VAL A 454 17.25 -1.19 -3.74
N LYS A 455 18.21 -0.47 -3.15
CA LYS A 455 19.38 0.02 -3.90
C LYS A 455 20.20 -1.13 -4.47
N ASP A 456 20.43 -2.16 -3.67
CA ASP A 456 21.18 -3.34 -4.09
C ASP A 456 20.46 -4.07 -5.24
N ARG A 457 19.13 -4.21 -5.16
CA ARG A 457 18.31 -4.85 -6.21
C ARG A 457 18.21 -4.04 -7.49
N LEU A 458 18.08 -2.72 -7.41
CA LEU A 458 18.11 -1.86 -8.59
C LEU A 458 19.41 -2.02 -9.38
N PHE A 459 20.55 -2.11 -8.68
CA PHE A 459 21.82 -2.35 -9.34
C PHE A 459 21.92 -3.77 -9.91
N GLN A 460 21.60 -4.79 -9.12
CA GLN A 460 21.72 -6.20 -9.51
C GLN A 460 20.78 -6.60 -10.65
N ASP A 461 19.50 -6.22 -10.54
CA ASP A 461 18.45 -6.72 -11.44
C ASP A 461 18.26 -5.79 -12.65
N MET A 462 18.54 -4.49 -12.51
CA MET A 462 18.28 -3.49 -13.55
C MET A 462 19.54 -2.80 -14.08
N GLY A 463 20.70 -2.97 -13.43
CA GLY A 463 21.93 -2.28 -13.81
C GLY A 463 21.91 -0.78 -13.53
N VAL A 464 21.00 -0.30 -12.65
CA VAL A 464 20.79 1.12 -12.40
C VAL A 464 21.19 1.50 -10.98
N VAL A 465 21.92 2.61 -10.84
CA VAL A 465 22.29 3.17 -9.54
C VAL A 465 21.31 4.28 -9.17
N GLY A 466 20.58 4.07 -8.07
CA GLY A 466 19.71 5.08 -7.47
C GLY A 466 20.47 5.96 -6.49
N SER A 467 20.26 7.27 -6.54
CA SER A 467 20.84 8.23 -5.59
C SER A 467 19.94 8.38 -4.36
N ARG A 468 18.78 9.01 -4.57
CA ARG A 468 17.82 9.41 -3.55
C ARG A 468 16.54 8.59 -3.70
N ILE A 469 15.98 8.21 -2.56
CA ILE A 469 14.74 7.44 -2.47
C ILE A 469 13.70 8.32 -1.79
N PHE A 470 12.61 8.61 -2.48
CA PHE A 470 11.50 9.41 -1.98
C PHE A 470 10.32 8.49 -1.68
N SER A 471 9.74 8.60 -0.48
CA SER A 471 8.47 7.94 -0.19
C SER A 471 7.36 8.55 -1.04
N LEU A 472 6.59 7.71 -1.70
CA LEU A 472 5.36 8.11 -2.38
C LEU A 472 4.18 7.88 -1.45
N GLY A 473 4.19 8.48 -0.25
CA GLY A 473 3.10 8.39 0.72
C GLY A 473 3.03 7.05 1.49
N GLY A 474 1.94 6.85 2.21
CA GLY A 474 1.72 5.71 3.10
C GLY A 474 1.52 4.36 2.40
N PRO A 475 1.64 3.24 3.12
CA PRO A 475 1.48 1.90 2.56
C PRO A 475 0.03 1.64 2.11
N TYR A 476 -0.15 0.59 1.32
CA TYR A 476 -1.47 0.11 0.93
C TYR A 476 -1.52 -1.41 0.79
N HIS A 477 -2.73 -1.95 0.94
CA HIS A 477 -3.08 -3.34 0.64
C HIS A 477 -3.69 -3.41 -0.78
N PRO A 478 -3.09 -4.18 -1.69
CA PRO A 478 -3.62 -4.35 -3.04
C PRO A 478 -4.87 -5.25 -3.06
N SER A 479 -4.87 -6.33 -2.26
CA SER A 479 -5.98 -7.28 -2.17
C SER A 479 -6.25 -7.72 -0.72
N PRO A 480 -6.84 -6.83 0.11
CA PRO A 480 -7.10 -7.10 1.54
C PRO A 480 -8.11 -8.24 1.78
N GLY A 481 -8.73 -8.77 0.73
CA GLY A 481 -9.63 -9.93 0.78
C GLY A 481 -8.98 -11.27 0.44
N ILE A 482 -7.72 -11.30 -0.01
CA ILE A 482 -7.02 -12.52 -0.42
C ILE A 482 -5.66 -12.66 0.28
N SER A 483 -4.97 -11.57 0.56
CA SER A 483 -3.63 -11.59 1.14
C SER A 483 -3.41 -10.46 2.16
N PRO A 484 -2.60 -10.68 3.21
CA PRO A 484 -2.12 -9.62 4.09
C PRO A 484 -1.08 -8.70 3.43
N GLU A 485 -0.77 -8.88 2.14
CA GLU A 485 0.26 -8.12 1.44
C GLU A 485 0.15 -6.60 1.69
N VAL A 486 1.29 -6.00 2.05
CA VAL A 486 1.44 -4.55 2.24
C VAL A 486 2.48 -4.04 1.26
N VAL A 487 2.17 -2.97 0.54
CA VAL A 487 3.08 -2.36 -0.43
C VAL A 487 3.50 -0.98 0.04
N HIS A 488 4.81 -0.76 0.07
CA HIS A 488 5.44 0.54 0.29
C HIS A 488 5.95 1.07 -1.05
N SER A 489 5.48 2.26 -1.45
CA SER A 489 5.82 2.83 -2.75
C SER A 489 6.87 3.93 -2.64
N PHE A 490 7.86 3.90 -3.55
CA PHE A 490 8.93 4.89 -3.60
C PHE A 490 9.21 5.35 -5.03
N ALA A 491 9.63 6.60 -5.18
CA ALA A 491 10.34 7.07 -6.35
C ALA A 491 11.84 6.99 -6.08
N VAL A 492 12.61 6.44 -7.02
CA VAL A 492 14.07 6.38 -6.90
C VAL A 492 14.68 7.20 -8.00
N GLU A 493 15.35 8.28 -7.62
CA GLU A 493 16.05 9.12 -8.58
C GLU A 493 17.27 8.40 -9.12
N ILE A 494 17.33 8.32 -10.45
CA ILE A 494 18.41 7.67 -11.18
C ILE A 494 19.44 8.70 -11.61
N ILE A 495 20.73 8.38 -11.42
CA ILE A 495 21.84 9.18 -11.96
C ILE A 495 22.46 8.40 -13.12
N PHE A 496 22.45 8.99 -14.31
CA PHE A 496 23.27 8.50 -15.41
C PHE A 496 24.70 9.04 -15.28
N ASP A 497 25.62 8.21 -14.79
CA ASP A 497 27.04 8.52 -14.83
C ASP A 497 27.59 8.43 -16.27
N ARG A 498 28.65 9.19 -16.55
CA ARG A 498 29.38 9.25 -17.83
C ARG A 498 29.85 7.87 -18.31
N GLN A 499 30.09 6.93 -17.40
CA GLN A 499 30.59 5.58 -17.69
C GLN A 499 29.50 4.56 -18.04
N MET A 500 28.22 4.80 -17.70
CA MET A 500 27.15 3.87 -18.05
C MET A 500 26.90 3.85 -19.55
N LYS A 501 26.96 2.66 -20.15
CA LYS A 501 26.64 2.47 -21.57
C LYS A 501 25.12 2.42 -21.73
N PRO A 502 24.53 3.05 -22.76
CA PRO A 502 23.10 2.93 -23.05
C PRO A 502 22.59 1.48 -23.17
N SER A 503 23.48 0.53 -23.51
CA SER A 503 23.20 -0.90 -23.55
C SER A 503 23.00 -1.57 -22.17
N GLU A 504 23.40 -0.92 -21.07
CA GLU A 504 23.25 -1.40 -19.69
C GLU A 504 21.89 -1.00 -19.09
N LEU A 505 21.16 -0.08 -19.74
CA LEU A 505 19.83 0.40 -19.33
C LEU A 505 18.67 -0.42 -19.90
N LYS A 506 18.96 -1.55 -20.57
CA LYS A 506 18.00 -2.31 -21.39
C LYS A 506 16.83 -2.92 -20.61
N ALA A 507 16.91 -3.04 -19.29
CA ALA A 507 15.85 -3.63 -18.48
C ALA A 507 14.63 -2.69 -18.32
N LEU A 508 14.83 -1.37 -18.47
CA LEU A 508 13.78 -0.37 -18.29
C LEU A 508 13.42 0.31 -19.61
N SER A 509 12.13 0.42 -19.88
CA SER A 509 11.55 1.27 -20.91
C SER A 509 11.23 2.63 -20.31
N TRP A 510 11.92 3.67 -20.76
CA TRP A 510 11.71 5.03 -20.25
C TRP A 510 10.61 5.75 -21.03
N VAL A 511 9.68 6.36 -20.29
CA VAL A 511 8.58 7.16 -20.86
C VAL A 511 8.42 8.46 -20.09
N ALA A 512 7.85 9.48 -20.74
CA ALA A 512 7.53 10.72 -20.05
C ALA A 512 6.33 10.50 -19.11
N LEU A 513 6.39 11.09 -17.91
CA LEU A 513 5.38 10.87 -16.88
C LEU A 513 4.01 11.47 -17.27
N ASP A 514 4.01 12.63 -17.91
CA ASP A 514 2.80 13.26 -18.46
C ASP A 514 2.14 12.36 -19.52
N GLU A 515 2.91 11.85 -20.48
CA GLU A 515 2.44 10.97 -21.54
C GLU A 515 1.87 9.64 -20.99
N LEU A 516 2.49 9.08 -19.94
CA LEU A 516 1.98 7.91 -19.22
C LEU A 516 0.60 8.16 -18.62
N LEU A 517 0.37 9.34 -18.04
CA LEU A 517 -0.89 9.70 -17.38
C LEU A 517 -2.00 10.09 -18.36
N GLU A 518 -1.65 10.65 -19.51
CA GLU A 518 -2.57 10.84 -20.64
C GLU A 518 -3.15 9.50 -21.09
N HIS A 519 -2.34 8.43 -21.06
CA HIS A 519 -2.73 7.07 -21.43
C HIS A 519 -3.04 6.16 -20.24
N ARG A 520 -3.33 6.74 -19.06
CA ARG A 520 -3.52 5.99 -17.80
C ARG A 520 -4.56 4.87 -17.89
N SER A 521 -5.54 4.97 -18.77
CA SER A 521 -6.54 3.91 -18.98
C SER A 521 -6.00 2.61 -19.57
N LEU A 522 -4.79 2.66 -20.13
CA LEU A 522 -4.07 1.48 -20.63
C LEU A 522 -3.16 0.86 -19.57
N ILE A 523 -2.95 1.51 -18.42
CA ILE A 523 -2.19 0.92 -17.31
C ILE A 523 -3.00 -0.25 -16.76
N ARG A 524 -2.35 -1.41 -16.57
CA ARG A 524 -3.00 -2.65 -16.09
C ARG A 524 -2.46 -3.13 -14.75
N ASP A 525 -1.43 -2.50 -14.20
CA ASP A 525 -0.83 -2.87 -12.92
C ASP A 525 -1.17 -1.84 -11.85
N ALA A 526 -1.75 -2.29 -10.73
CA ALA A 526 -2.17 -1.39 -9.66
C ALA A 526 -1.00 -0.68 -8.98
N HIS A 527 0.16 -1.35 -8.86
CA HIS A 527 1.34 -0.72 -8.27
C HIS A 527 1.83 0.44 -9.13
N LEU A 528 1.88 0.25 -10.46
CA LEU A 528 2.24 1.29 -11.41
C LEU A 528 1.22 2.44 -11.38
N PHE A 529 -0.08 2.15 -11.27
CA PHE A 529 -1.11 3.17 -11.08
C PHE A 529 -0.83 4.03 -9.85
N VAL A 530 -0.71 3.42 -8.67
CA VAL A 530 -0.51 4.16 -7.42
C VAL A 530 0.79 4.95 -7.48
N ALA A 531 1.90 4.33 -7.88
CA ALA A 531 3.20 4.98 -7.91
C ALA A 531 3.24 6.18 -8.88
N SER A 532 2.70 6.02 -10.10
CA SER A 532 2.69 7.09 -11.11
C SER A 532 1.77 8.26 -10.72
N LEU A 533 0.56 7.97 -10.22
CA LEU A 533 -0.39 8.99 -9.76
C LEU A 533 0.16 9.78 -8.57
N ARG A 534 0.74 9.09 -7.57
CA ARG A 534 1.33 9.75 -6.40
C ARG A 534 2.55 10.59 -6.77
N LEU A 535 3.45 10.08 -7.61
CA LEU A 535 4.62 10.84 -8.09
C LEU A 535 4.18 12.10 -8.85
N ALA A 536 3.21 11.97 -9.75
CA ALA A 536 2.70 13.09 -10.53
C ALA A 536 2.02 14.16 -9.68
N HIS A 537 1.26 13.74 -8.67
CA HIS A 537 0.65 14.65 -7.70
C HIS A 537 1.72 15.37 -6.87
N ALA A 538 2.73 14.65 -6.37
CA ALA A 538 3.84 15.21 -5.60
C ALA A 538 4.65 16.26 -6.38
N LEU A 539 4.80 16.06 -7.69
CA LEU A 539 5.54 16.95 -8.58
C LEU A 539 4.67 18.06 -9.21
N GLY A 540 3.35 18.07 -8.94
CA GLY A 540 2.41 19.02 -9.54
C GLY A 540 2.20 18.87 -11.06
N VAL A 541 2.51 17.69 -11.61
CA VAL A 541 2.28 17.35 -13.03
C VAL A 541 0.79 17.21 -13.32
N ILE A 542 0.04 16.66 -12.35
CA ILE A 542 -1.41 16.63 -12.35
C ILE A 542 -1.93 17.58 -11.26
N LYS A 543 -3.05 18.26 -11.53
CA LYS A 543 -3.60 19.29 -10.64
C LYS A 543 -5.04 19.02 -10.27
#